data_AF-I4W878-F1
#
_entry.id   AF-I4W878-F1
#
_cell.length_a   1.000
_cell.length_b   1.000
_cell.length_c   1.000
_cell.angle_alpha   90.00
_cell.angle_beta   90.00
_cell.angle_gamma   90.00
#
_symmetry.space_group_name_H-M   'P 1'
#
loop_
_entity.id
_entity.type
_entity.pdbx_description
1 polymer ?
#
loop_
_entity_poly.entity_id
_entity_poly.type
_entity_poly.pdbx_seq_one_letter_code
_entity_poly.pdbx_strand_id
1 'polypeptide(L)'
;MLVPVVAIAAIAGWNYFGVQQPLSKALAADSRNEGLSVFAHYQWYVNSDVLIFDLRGVSGTNSEADVFRSMLQFAQAVQSRNFSKVILAYKGTPRFMLEGAYFKQLGAEFAYQNPVYTLRTLPGHVYNLDGTPAFGTWTGGLLGVVGHQMQDLNAFGKQWFINDAASGN
;
A
#
# COMPACT_ATOMS: atom_id res chain seq x y z
N MET A 1 3.96 -4.65 37.45
CA MET A 1 3.49 -5.41 36.27
C MET A 1 2.25 -4.83 35.59
N LEU A 2 1.40 -4.03 36.26
CA LEU A 2 0.18 -3.48 35.64
C LEU A 2 0.47 -2.41 34.57
N VAL A 3 1.45 -1.53 34.80
CA VAL A 3 1.78 -0.41 33.90
C VAL A 3 2.23 -0.84 32.50
N PRO A 4 3.14 -1.83 32.33
CA PRO A 4 3.49 -2.35 31.01
C PRO A 4 2.31 -2.94 30.25
N VAL A 5 1.40 -3.65 30.93
CA VAL A 5 0.23 -4.26 30.30
C VAL A 5 -0.73 -3.19 29.77
N VAL A 6 -0.99 -2.14 30.57
CA VAL A 6 -1.82 -1.00 30.14
C VAL A 6 -1.20 -0.28 28.95
N ALA A 7 0.13 -0.05 28.96
CA ALA A 7 0.82 0.59 27.86
C ALA A 7 0.74 -0.24 26.57
N ILE A 8 0.97 -1.55 26.64
CA ILE A 8 0.86 -2.46 25.50
C ILE A 8 -0.57 -2.46 24.95
N ALA A 9 -1.59 -2.53 25.82
CA ALA A 9 -2.98 -2.50 25.41
C ALA A 9 -3.35 -1.17 24.73
N ALA A 10 -2.85 -0.04 25.24
CA ALA A 10 -3.06 1.27 24.64
C ALA A 10 -2.41 1.37 23.25
N ILE A 11 -1.17 0.93 23.10
CA ILE A 11 -0.45 0.91 21.81
C ILE A 11 -1.16 0.01 20.82
N ALA A 12 -1.57 -1.20 21.23
CA ALA A 12 -2.32 -2.13 20.39
C ALA A 12 -3.66 -1.51 19.94
N GLY A 13 -4.40 -0.90 20.87
CA GLY A 13 -5.65 -0.19 20.56
C GLY A 13 -5.45 0.96 19.58
N TRP A 14 -4.40 1.77 19.77
CA TRP A 14 -4.09 2.90 18.88
C TRP A 14 -3.82 2.46 17.44
N ASN A 15 -3.05 1.38 17.24
CA ASN A 15 -2.82 0.81 15.91
C ASN A 15 -4.10 0.20 15.34
N TYR A 16 -4.84 -0.55 16.17
CA TYR A 16 -6.05 -1.24 15.73
C TYR A 16 -7.11 -0.25 15.24
N PHE A 17 -7.54 0.69 16.09
CA PHE A 17 -8.55 1.67 15.72
C PHE A 17 -8.02 2.72 14.73
N GLY A 18 -6.71 2.97 14.75
CA GLY A 18 -6.06 3.93 13.89
C GLY A 18 -6.07 3.52 12.42
N VAL A 19 -5.57 2.32 12.13
CA VAL A 19 -5.20 1.90 10.77
C VAL A 19 -5.62 0.47 10.44
N GLN A 20 -5.54 -0.50 11.36
CA GLN A 20 -5.92 -1.88 11.07
C GLN A 20 -7.43 -2.05 10.86
N GLN A 21 -8.27 -1.45 11.69
CA GLN A 21 -9.72 -1.56 11.58
C GLN A 21 -10.24 -0.89 10.30
N PRO A 22 -9.82 0.34 9.92
CA PRO A 22 -10.15 0.91 8.61
C PRO A 22 -9.73 0.01 7.45
N LEU A 23 -8.52 -0.56 7.48
CA LEU A 23 -8.06 -1.53 6.49
C LEU A 23 -9.00 -2.74 6.42
N SER A 24 -9.27 -3.40 7.55
CA SER A 24 -10.12 -4.59 7.59
C SER A 24 -11.53 -4.31 7.07
N LYS A 25 -12.11 -3.16 7.39
CA LYS A 25 -13.42 -2.73 6.85
C LYS A 25 -13.36 -2.52 5.34
N ALA A 26 -12.32 -1.86 4.84
CA ALA A 26 -12.13 -1.60 3.42
C ALA A 26 -11.97 -2.91 2.63
N LEU A 27 -11.20 -3.86 3.16
CA LEU A 27 -11.03 -5.18 2.53
C LEU A 27 -12.34 -5.97 2.50
N ALA A 28 -13.05 -6.04 3.64
CA ALA A 28 -14.29 -6.80 3.77
C ALA A 28 -15.46 -6.24 2.93
N ALA A 29 -15.40 -4.97 2.52
CA ALA A 29 -16.44 -4.34 1.71
C ALA A 29 -16.44 -4.79 0.23
N ASP A 30 -15.41 -5.51 -0.21
CA ASP A 30 -15.26 -5.94 -1.60
C ASP A 30 -14.75 -7.39 -1.66
N SER A 31 -15.62 -8.31 -2.11
CA SER A 31 -15.33 -9.75 -2.15
C SER A 31 -14.13 -10.13 -3.02
N ARG A 32 -13.69 -9.25 -3.95
CA ARG A 32 -12.47 -9.48 -4.73
C ARG A 32 -11.20 -9.42 -3.88
N ASN A 33 -11.28 -8.91 -2.65
CA ASN A 33 -10.18 -8.95 -1.68
C ASN A 33 -10.13 -10.26 -0.90
N GLU A 34 -11.09 -11.17 -1.06
CA GLU A 34 -11.02 -12.50 -0.48
C GLU A 34 -9.73 -13.20 -0.94
N GLY A 35 -8.97 -13.75 0.01
CA GLY A 35 -7.66 -14.34 -0.25
C GLY A 35 -6.47 -13.39 -0.09
N LEU A 36 -6.69 -12.08 0.11
CA LEU A 36 -5.66 -11.14 0.54
C LEU A 36 -5.54 -11.12 2.07
N SER A 37 -4.31 -11.16 2.56
CA SER A 37 -3.99 -10.93 3.97
C SER A 37 -3.10 -9.70 4.08
N VAL A 38 -3.60 -8.66 4.73
CA VAL A 38 -2.91 -7.36 4.86
C VAL A 38 -2.97 -6.89 6.30
N PHE A 39 -1.84 -6.38 6.78
CA PHE A 39 -1.73 -5.71 8.07
C PHE A 39 -1.38 -4.25 7.89
N ALA A 40 -2.01 -3.38 8.66
CA ALA A 40 -1.66 -1.98 8.76
C ALA A 40 -1.30 -1.62 10.20
N HIS A 41 -0.18 -0.94 10.37
CA HIS A 41 0.26 -0.44 11.66
C HIS A 41 1.11 0.81 11.48
N TYR A 42 1.31 1.55 12.55
CA TYR A 42 2.27 2.64 12.59
C TYR A 42 3.69 2.11 12.71
N GLN A 43 4.69 2.85 12.23
CA GLN A 43 6.07 2.43 12.34
C GLN A 43 6.47 2.23 13.82
N TRP A 44 7.08 1.08 14.10
CA TRP A 44 7.39 0.62 15.46
C TRP A 44 6.17 0.59 16.41
N TYR A 45 4.96 0.56 15.86
CA TYR A 45 3.68 0.66 16.57
C TYR A 45 3.44 1.98 17.31
N VAL A 46 4.34 2.97 17.23
CA VAL A 46 4.23 4.22 18.00
C VAL A 46 4.43 5.48 17.17
N ASN A 47 5.20 5.41 16.07
CA ASN A 47 5.42 6.56 15.19
C ASN A 47 4.28 6.68 14.17
N SER A 48 3.29 7.54 14.45
CA SER A 48 2.11 7.72 13.59
C SER A 48 2.37 8.48 12.30
N ASP A 49 3.54 9.09 12.12
CA ASP A 49 3.89 9.80 10.89
C ASP A 49 4.17 8.86 9.72
N VAL A 50 4.43 7.58 10.03
CA VAL A 50 4.75 6.55 9.04
C VAL A 50 3.76 5.41 9.15
N LEU A 51 2.96 5.25 8.10
CA LEU A 51 2.03 4.14 7.93
C LEU A 51 2.76 2.96 7.28
N ILE A 52 2.57 1.75 7.81
CA ILE A 52 3.00 0.52 7.17
C ILE A 52 1.77 -0.15 6.56
N PHE A 53 1.81 -0.45 5.26
CA PHE A 53 0.88 -1.34 4.58
C PHE A 53 1.65 -2.63 4.24
N ASP A 54 1.33 -3.71 4.94
CA ASP A 54 2.11 -4.94 4.91
C ASP A 54 1.27 -6.08 4.34
N LEU A 55 1.55 -6.42 3.08
CA LEU A 55 0.92 -7.53 2.41
C LEU A 55 1.53 -8.85 2.91
N ARG A 56 0.74 -9.64 3.63
CA ARG A 56 1.17 -10.92 4.24
C ARG A 56 0.86 -12.13 3.40
N GLY A 57 -0.16 -12.07 2.56
CA GLY A 57 -0.56 -13.17 1.71
C GLY A 57 -1.41 -12.74 0.53
N VAL A 58 -1.22 -13.42 -0.59
CA VAL A 58 -2.00 -13.29 -1.82
C VAL A 58 -2.36 -14.71 -2.23
N SER A 59 -3.66 -15.02 -2.35
CA SER A 59 -4.08 -16.34 -2.82
C SER A 59 -3.84 -16.48 -4.33
N GLY A 60 -3.74 -17.72 -4.83
CA GLY A 60 -3.51 -17.98 -6.25
C GLY A 60 -4.64 -17.52 -7.18
N THR A 61 -5.81 -17.18 -6.65
CA THR A 61 -6.95 -16.64 -7.41
C THR A 61 -6.97 -15.11 -7.45
N ASN A 62 -6.14 -14.43 -6.66
CA ASN A 62 -6.04 -12.97 -6.69
C ASN A 62 -5.06 -12.51 -7.78
N SER A 63 -5.43 -11.44 -8.46
CA SER A 63 -4.58 -10.77 -9.44
C SER A 63 -3.74 -9.66 -8.80
N GLU A 64 -2.72 -9.19 -9.51
CA GLU A 64 -1.96 -7.98 -9.14
C GLU A 64 -2.88 -6.74 -9.01
N ALA A 65 -3.90 -6.66 -9.86
CA ALA A 65 -4.91 -5.60 -9.78
C ALA A 65 -5.71 -5.64 -8.48
N ASP A 66 -5.96 -6.82 -7.90
CA ASP A 66 -6.63 -6.95 -6.61
C ASP A 66 -5.77 -6.40 -5.47
N VAL A 67 -4.47 -6.67 -5.50
CA VAL A 67 -3.52 -6.12 -4.52
C VAL A 67 -3.49 -4.59 -4.61
N PHE A 68 -3.33 -4.02 -5.79
CA PHE A 68 -3.33 -2.56 -5.94
C PHE A 68 -4.67 -1.94 -5.56
N ARG A 69 -5.80 -2.54 -5.96
CA ARG A 69 -7.14 -2.09 -5.56
C ARG A 69 -7.30 -2.07 -4.04
N SER A 70 -6.83 -3.11 -3.35
CA SER A 70 -6.88 -3.18 -1.88
C SER A 70 -6.09 -2.04 -1.21
N MET A 71 -4.93 -1.67 -1.77
CA MET A 71 -4.14 -0.54 -1.30
C MET A 71 -4.87 0.80 -1.53
N LEU A 72 -5.50 0.99 -2.70
CA LEU A 72 -6.29 2.19 -3.01
C LEU A 72 -7.52 2.31 -2.11
N GLN A 73 -8.22 1.20 -1.87
CA GLN A 73 -9.36 1.14 -0.94
C GLN A 73 -8.94 1.51 0.48
N PHE A 74 -7.78 1.03 0.93
CA PHE A 74 -7.23 1.43 2.21
C PHE A 74 -6.86 2.92 2.24
N ALA A 75 -6.21 3.43 1.19
CA ALA A 75 -5.89 4.85 1.06
C ALA A 75 -7.14 5.74 1.22
N GLN A 76 -8.25 5.36 0.57
CA GLN A 76 -9.54 6.03 0.70
C GLN A 76 -10.06 5.95 2.15
N ALA A 77 -9.99 4.78 2.79
CA ALA A 77 -10.48 4.57 4.15
C ALA A 77 -9.75 5.41 5.22
N VAL A 78 -8.49 5.79 4.96
CA VAL A 78 -7.68 6.62 5.87
C VAL A 78 -7.36 8.02 5.35
N GLN A 79 -8.02 8.48 4.28
CA GLN A 79 -7.71 9.76 3.61
C GLN A 79 -7.85 11.01 4.50
N SER A 80 -8.58 10.92 5.61
CA SER A 80 -8.69 12.01 6.59
C SER A 80 -7.42 12.18 7.44
N ARG A 81 -6.53 11.19 7.47
CA ARG A 81 -5.25 11.22 8.19
C ARG A 81 -4.16 11.83 7.30
N ASN A 82 -3.10 12.33 7.93
CA ASN A 82 -1.90 12.78 7.24
C ASN A 82 -0.74 11.91 7.69
N PHE A 83 0.01 11.38 6.72
CA PHE A 83 1.25 10.67 6.95
C PHE A 83 2.37 11.44 6.27
N SER A 84 3.57 11.38 6.83
CA SER A 84 4.78 11.81 6.15
C SER A 84 5.15 10.79 5.08
N LYS A 85 5.04 9.49 5.40
CA LYS A 85 5.43 8.38 4.52
C LYS A 85 4.48 7.19 4.67
N VAL A 86 4.33 6.43 3.60
CA VAL A 86 3.70 5.11 3.63
C VAL A 86 4.71 4.09 3.15
N ILE A 87 4.99 3.08 3.96
CA ILE A 87 5.88 1.98 3.62
C ILE A 87 5.02 0.82 3.11
N LEU A 88 5.37 0.35 1.91
CA LEU A 88 4.82 -0.84 1.31
C LEU A 88 5.74 -2.01 1.67
N ALA A 89 5.22 -2.91 2.50
CA ALA A 89 5.94 -4.09 2.97
C ALA A 89 5.32 -5.36 2.39
N TYR A 90 6.13 -6.41 2.33
CA TYR A 90 5.68 -7.76 2.00
C TYR A 90 6.23 -8.74 3.04
N LYS A 91 5.33 -9.49 3.68
CA LYS A 91 5.65 -10.46 4.75
C LYS A 91 6.52 -9.85 5.86
N GLY A 92 6.29 -8.58 6.21
CA GLY A 92 7.04 -7.86 7.24
C GLY A 92 8.35 -7.22 6.76
N THR A 93 8.73 -7.39 5.50
CA THR A 93 9.92 -6.75 4.91
C THR A 93 9.51 -5.49 4.15
N PRO A 94 9.96 -4.29 4.55
CA PRO A 94 9.79 -3.07 3.78
C PRO A 94 10.41 -3.21 2.39
N ARG A 95 9.67 -2.83 1.34
CA ARG A 95 10.12 -2.89 -0.06
C ARG A 95 10.20 -1.51 -0.69
N PHE A 96 9.14 -0.73 -0.53
CA PHE A 96 9.02 0.58 -1.15
C PHE A 96 8.41 1.61 -0.20
N MET A 97 8.52 2.87 -0.60
CA MET A 97 7.94 4.03 0.06
C MET A 97 7.09 4.82 -0.92
N LEU A 98 5.97 5.34 -0.43
CA LEU A 98 5.21 6.44 -1.03
C LEU A 98 5.30 7.65 -0.10
N GLU A 99 5.26 8.85 -0.69
CA GLU A 99 4.98 10.06 0.09
C GLU A 99 3.56 10.00 0.64
N GLY A 100 3.35 10.37 1.90
CA GLY A 100 2.02 10.28 2.51
C GLY A 100 1.00 11.24 1.90
N ALA A 101 1.44 12.38 1.37
CA ALA A 101 0.59 13.29 0.60
C ALA A 101 0.08 12.63 -0.69
N TYR A 102 0.94 11.92 -1.40
CA TYR A 102 0.55 11.17 -2.59
C TYR A 102 -0.40 10.01 -2.24
N PHE A 103 -0.13 9.27 -1.16
CA PHE A 103 -1.05 8.21 -0.72
C PHE A 103 -2.45 8.74 -0.38
N LYS A 104 -2.54 9.93 0.23
CA LYS A 104 -3.82 10.61 0.45
C LYS A 104 -4.51 10.99 -0.86
N GLN A 105 -3.76 11.49 -1.83
CA GLN A 105 -4.27 11.78 -3.17
C GLN A 105 -4.85 10.52 -3.83
N LEU A 106 -4.16 9.37 -3.74
CA LEU A 106 -4.67 8.08 -4.26
C LEU A 106 -6.05 7.73 -3.67
N GLY A 107 -6.24 7.93 -2.37
CA GLY A 107 -7.52 7.69 -1.71
C GLY A 107 -8.64 8.60 -2.21
N ALA A 108 -8.34 9.87 -2.44
CA ALA A 108 -9.29 10.83 -2.99
C ALA A 108 -9.62 10.52 -4.46
N GLU A 109 -8.63 10.16 -5.27
CA GLU A 109 -8.82 9.80 -6.68
C GLU A 109 -9.62 8.52 -6.84
N PHE A 110 -9.38 7.49 -6.02
CA PHE A 110 -10.11 6.22 -6.08
C PHE A 110 -11.62 6.39 -5.91
N ALA A 111 -12.06 7.44 -5.21
CA ALA A 111 -13.48 7.75 -5.02
C ALA A 111 -14.18 8.27 -6.29
N TYR A 112 -13.44 8.90 -7.22
CA TYR A 112 -14.03 9.69 -8.30
C TYR A 112 -13.42 9.47 -9.69
N GLN A 113 -12.22 8.89 -9.79
CA GLN A 113 -11.49 8.70 -11.04
C GLN A 113 -11.46 7.23 -11.48
N ASN A 114 -11.15 7.02 -12.76
CA ASN A 114 -10.88 5.68 -13.30
C ASN A 114 -9.57 5.14 -12.68
N PRO A 115 -9.60 4.00 -11.95
CA PRO A 115 -8.42 3.43 -11.30
C PRO A 115 -7.27 3.14 -12.25
N VAL A 116 -7.52 2.91 -13.55
CA VAL A 116 -6.48 2.67 -14.55
C VAL A 116 -5.54 3.88 -14.68
N TYR A 117 -6.08 5.09 -14.61
CA TYR A 117 -5.26 6.31 -14.69
C TYR A 117 -4.36 6.43 -13.46
N THR A 118 -4.94 6.30 -12.27
CA THR A 118 -4.21 6.36 -11.00
C THR A 118 -3.12 5.30 -10.94
N LEU A 119 -3.40 4.07 -11.40
CA LEU A 119 -2.44 2.97 -11.37
C LEU A 119 -1.30 3.14 -12.38
N ARG A 120 -1.56 3.59 -13.62
CA ARG A 120 -0.48 3.73 -14.61
C ARG A 120 0.55 4.80 -14.21
N THR A 121 0.16 5.83 -13.47
CA THR A 121 1.08 6.89 -13.02
C THR A 121 1.72 6.59 -11.68
N LEU A 122 1.21 5.60 -10.94
CA LEU A 122 1.67 5.26 -9.59
C LEU A 122 3.17 4.95 -9.49
N PRO A 123 3.79 4.16 -10.38
CA PRO A 123 5.22 3.84 -10.27
C PRO A 123 6.13 5.07 -10.21
N GLY A 124 5.77 6.16 -10.90
CA GLY A 124 6.53 7.41 -10.88
C GLY A 124 6.56 8.13 -9.52
N HIS A 125 5.75 7.69 -8.56
CA HIS A 125 5.69 8.17 -7.18
C HIS A 125 6.14 7.12 -6.16
N VAL A 126 6.68 5.99 -6.63
CA VAL A 126 7.25 4.94 -5.79
C VAL A 126 8.74 5.22 -5.61
N TYR A 127 9.19 5.13 -4.36
CA TYR A 127 10.57 5.37 -3.95
C TYR A 127 11.16 4.12 -3.30
N ASN A 128 12.47 3.96 -3.44
CA ASN A 128 13.25 3.06 -2.60
C ASN A 128 13.25 3.57 -1.15
N LEU A 129 13.64 2.69 -0.21
CA LEU A 129 13.64 3.04 1.22
C LEU A 129 14.65 4.14 1.59
N ASP A 130 15.66 4.37 0.75
CA ASP A 130 16.62 5.47 0.88
C ASP A 130 16.09 6.82 0.35
N GLY A 131 14.88 6.84 -0.24
CA GLY A 131 14.24 8.01 -0.79
C GLY A 131 14.58 8.31 -2.25
N THR A 132 15.38 7.48 -2.92
CA THR A 132 15.59 7.59 -4.37
C THR A 132 14.36 7.09 -5.15
N PRO A 133 14.04 7.65 -6.33
CA PRO A 133 12.96 7.13 -7.16
C PRO A 133 13.19 5.65 -7.53
N ALA A 134 12.16 4.81 -7.39
CA ALA A 134 12.24 3.39 -7.75
C ALA A 134 12.01 3.16 -9.25
N PHE A 135 11.25 4.04 -9.89
CA PHE A 135 10.95 4.01 -11.33
C PHE A 135 11.16 5.38 -11.95
N GLY A 136 11.33 5.40 -13.27
CA GLY A 136 11.53 6.64 -14.03
C GLY A 136 10.22 7.40 -14.30
N THR A 137 10.37 8.63 -14.79
CA THR A 137 9.26 9.41 -15.36
C THR A 137 9.40 9.47 -16.87
N TRP A 138 8.32 9.22 -17.59
CA TRP A 138 8.33 9.16 -19.05
C TRP A 138 7.76 10.41 -19.69
N THR A 139 8.43 10.91 -20.73
CA THR A 139 7.99 12.04 -21.56
C THR A 139 7.98 11.62 -23.03
N GLY A 140 7.15 12.27 -23.86
CA GLY A 140 7.03 11.97 -25.28
C GLY A 140 5.58 11.74 -25.73
N GLY A 141 5.39 11.00 -26.83
CA GLY A 141 4.07 10.70 -27.38
C GLY A 141 3.24 9.82 -26.46
N LEU A 142 1.92 10.08 -26.40
CA LEU A 142 1.00 9.44 -25.44
C LEU A 142 1.08 7.91 -25.44
N LEU A 143 1.12 7.28 -26.62
CA LEU A 143 1.19 5.81 -26.74
C LEU A 143 2.47 5.24 -26.14
N GLY A 144 3.61 5.89 -26.38
CA GLY A 144 4.90 5.46 -25.83
C GLY A 144 4.95 5.63 -24.30
N VAL A 145 4.49 6.79 -23.80
CA VAL A 145 4.44 7.07 -22.36
C VAL A 145 3.55 6.08 -21.62
N VAL A 146 2.34 5.80 -22.13
CA VAL A 146 1.43 4.82 -21.54
C VAL A 146 2.04 3.41 -21.57
N GLY A 147 2.69 3.03 -22.67
CA GLY A 147 3.38 1.74 -22.77
C GLY A 147 4.42 1.54 -21.67
N HIS A 148 5.31 2.52 -21.46
CA HIS A 148 6.32 2.46 -20.40
C HIS A 148 5.73 2.49 -18.99
N GLN A 149 4.71 3.31 -18.75
CA GLN A 149 4.00 3.34 -17.48
C GLN A 149 3.40 1.99 -17.10
N MET A 150 2.82 1.29 -18.07
CA MET A 150 2.29 -0.05 -17.83
C MET A 150 3.41 -1.08 -17.58
N GLN A 151 4.56 -0.95 -18.25
CA GLN A 151 5.73 -1.79 -17.96
C GLN A 151 6.23 -1.58 -16.53
N ASP A 152 6.33 -0.32 -16.08
CA ASP A 152 6.73 0.02 -14.73
C ASP A 152 5.73 -0.47 -13.69
N LEU A 153 4.42 -0.39 -13.96
CA LEU A 153 3.40 -0.90 -13.05
C LEU A 153 3.54 -2.41 -12.84
N ASN A 154 3.72 -3.17 -13.92
CA ASN A 154 3.97 -4.62 -13.84
C ASN A 154 5.32 -4.92 -13.13
N ALA A 155 6.36 -4.13 -13.38
CA ALA A 155 7.64 -4.30 -12.70
C ALA A 155 7.52 -4.01 -11.20
N PHE A 156 6.72 -3.01 -10.82
CA PHE A 156 6.44 -2.64 -9.45
C PHE A 156 5.75 -3.76 -8.68
N GLY A 157 4.64 -4.32 -9.17
CA GLY A 157 4.00 -5.45 -8.48
C GLY A 157 4.91 -6.67 -8.39
N LYS A 158 5.72 -6.92 -9.43
CA LYS A 158 6.72 -7.99 -9.41
C LYS A 158 7.75 -7.85 -8.29
N GLN A 159 8.35 -6.67 -8.19
CA GLN A 159 9.37 -6.38 -7.19
C GLN A 159 8.79 -6.25 -5.78
N TRP A 160 7.54 -5.82 -5.65
CA TRP A 160 6.91 -5.65 -4.35
C TRP A 160 6.49 -6.99 -3.74
N PHE A 161 5.80 -7.87 -4.50
CA PHE A 161 5.22 -9.09 -3.90
C PHE A 161 5.23 -10.35 -4.77
N ILE A 162 5.44 -10.30 -6.10
CA ILE A 162 5.36 -11.52 -6.94
C ILE A 162 6.66 -12.33 -6.92
N ASN A 163 7.84 -11.70 -6.95
CA ASN A 163 9.13 -12.41 -7.00
C ASN A 163 9.31 -13.39 -5.82
N ASP A 164 8.68 -13.09 -4.67
CA ASP A 164 8.67 -13.92 -3.47
C ASP A 164 7.38 -14.76 -3.30
N ALA A 165 6.32 -14.49 -4.07
CA ALA A 165 5.09 -15.28 -4.09
C ALA A 165 5.21 -16.49 -5.03
N ALA A 166 5.95 -16.36 -6.14
CA ALA A 166 6.21 -17.43 -7.10
C ALA A 166 7.29 -18.43 -6.62
N SER A 167 8.11 -18.05 -5.64
CA SER A 167 9.16 -18.87 -5.05
C SER A 167 8.69 -19.65 -3.81
N GLY A 168 7.38 -19.88 -3.69
CA GLY A 168 6.78 -20.69 -2.63
C GLY A 168 7.33 -22.12 -2.60
N ASN A 169 8.37 -22.32 -1.77
CA ASN A 169 8.59 -23.51 -0.94
C ASN A 169 8.32 -23.10 0.51
#